data_AF-A0A9Q0PPP9-F1
#
_entry.id   AF-A0A9Q0PPP9-F1
#
_cell.length_a   1.000
_cell.length_b   1.000
_cell.length_c   1.000
_cell.angle_alpha   90.00
_cell.angle_beta   90.00
_cell.angle_gamma   90.00
#
_symmetry.space_group_name_H-M   'P 1'
#
loop_
_entity.id
_entity.type
_entity.pdbx_description
1 polymer ?
#
loop_
_entity_poly.entity_id
_entity_poly.type
_entity_poly.pdbx_seq_one_letter_code
_entity_poly.pdbx_strand_id
1 'polypeptide(L)'
;MGFLCCSGKSSKRSESSSINENNSDIKRKDQTQVTSGTLKMKPCVNNLRKEGESKDDQLSLDVKSLNIKDEISKDRRSNGKQAHTFTFEELATATGNFKSDCFLGEGGFGKVYKGHLDKINQAVAIKQLDRNGVQGIREFVVEVVTLSLADHPNLVKLIGFCAEGDQRLLVYEYMPLGSLENHLHDIPPIRQALDWNTRMKIAAGAAKGLEYLHNEMNPPIIYRDLKCSNILLGEGHHPKLSDFGLAKVGPSGDKTHVSTRVMGTYGYCAPDYAMTGQLTFKSDIYSFGVVLLELITGRKAIDQRKERGEQNLVAWVK
;
A
#
# COMPACT_ATOMS: atom_id res chain seq x y z
N MET A 1 15.51 -10.62 -48.86
CA MET A 1 16.86 -10.58 -48.23
C MET A 1 16.60 -10.52 -46.73
N GLY A 2 16.89 -11.51 -45.87
CA GLY A 2 17.92 -12.56 -45.94
C GLY A 2 19.29 -11.92 -45.74
N PHE A 3 20.14 -12.22 -44.74
CA PHE A 3 20.14 -13.25 -43.68
C PHE A 3 20.28 -12.57 -42.28
N LEU A 4 20.52 -13.20 -41.12
CA LEU A 4 20.96 -14.56 -40.73
C LEU A 4 20.36 -14.94 -39.35
N CYS A 5 20.67 -16.15 -38.83
CA CYS A 5 20.35 -16.61 -37.48
C CYS A 5 21.59 -17.29 -36.86
N CYS A 6 21.81 -17.21 -35.54
CA CYS A 6 22.80 -18.04 -34.85
C CYS A 6 22.35 -18.37 -33.42
N SER A 7 22.14 -19.66 -33.13
CA SER A 7 21.96 -20.20 -31.78
C SER A 7 23.23 -20.93 -31.33
N GLY A 8 23.56 -20.87 -30.05
CA GLY A 8 24.68 -21.60 -29.46
C GLY A 8 24.24 -22.53 -28.32
N LYS A 9 24.46 -23.85 -28.47
CA LYS A 9 24.35 -24.87 -27.40
C LYS A 9 25.67 -25.63 -27.24
N SER A 10 26.20 -25.69 -26.03
CA SER A 10 27.04 -26.77 -25.49
C SER A 10 27.46 -26.43 -24.05
N SER A 11 27.79 -27.37 -23.16
CA SER A 11 27.70 -28.83 -23.21
C SER A 11 27.61 -29.39 -21.79
N LYS A 12 27.08 -30.61 -21.63
CA LYS A 12 27.23 -31.37 -20.37
C LYS A 12 28.61 -32.04 -20.34
N ARG A 13 29.25 -32.10 -19.17
CA ARG A 13 30.16 -33.19 -18.81
C ARG A 13 29.75 -33.75 -17.45
N SER A 14 29.68 -35.07 -17.42
CA SER A 14 29.40 -35.90 -16.26
C SER A 14 30.69 -36.56 -15.80
N GLU A 15 30.90 -36.62 -14.50
CA GLU A 15 31.79 -37.60 -13.86
C GLU A 15 31.09 -38.17 -12.64
N SER A 16 31.34 -39.46 -12.38
CA SER A 16 30.56 -40.27 -11.45
C SER A 16 31.43 -41.16 -10.58
N SER A 17 31.29 -41.03 -9.26
CA SER A 17 31.67 -42.05 -8.26
C SER A 17 30.85 -41.76 -7.00
N SER A 18 29.81 -42.51 -6.63
CA SER A 18 29.73 -43.93 -6.23
C SER A 18 30.11 -44.20 -4.77
N ILE A 19 29.05 -44.42 -3.97
CA ILE A 19 28.97 -45.34 -2.82
C ILE A 19 29.59 -44.88 -1.49
N ASN A 20 28.74 -44.54 -0.51
CA ASN A 20 28.51 -45.41 0.66
C ASN A 20 27.31 -44.94 1.50
N GLU A 21 26.27 -45.77 1.58
CA GLU A 21 25.32 -45.75 2.70
C GLU A 21 25.85 -46.70 3.78
N ASN A 22 25.70 -46.35 5.07
CA ASN A 22 25.50 -47.35 6.12
C ASN A 22 24.93 -46.75 7.41
N ASN A 23 24.02 -47.50 8.02
CA ASN A 23 23.32 -47.17 9.27
C ASN A 23 24.25 -47.18 10.50
N SER A 24 23.87 -46.45 11.56
CA SER A 24 23.51 -47.07 12.85
C SER A 24 23.01 -46.09 13.91
N ASP A 25 21.92 -46.45 14.58
CA ASP A 25 21.60 -45.97 15.93
C ASP A 25 22.70 -46.35 16.93
N ILE A 26 23.02 -45.46 17.88
CA ILE A 26 23.49 -45.85 19.22
C ILE A 26 22.94 -44.86 20.27
N LYS A 27 22.54 -45.40 21.42
CA LYS A 27 21.94 -44.69 22.55
C LYS A 27 22.97 -44.39 23.66
N ARG A 28 22.66 -43.33 24.42
CA ARG A 28 22.95 -43.06 25.86
C ARG A 28 24.28 -42.43 26.28
N LYS A 29 24.09 -41.33 27.06
CA LYS A 29 24.85 -40.84 28.24
C LYS A 29 26.29 -40.35 27.96
N ASP A 30 26.66 -39.15 28.38
CA ASP A 30 26.76 -38.86 29.83
C ASP A 30 26.35 -37.46 30.31
N GLN A 31 26.38 -37.27 31.64
CA GLN A 31 25.98 -36.05 32.35
C GLN A 31 27.19 -35.20 32.78
N THR A 32 27.14 -33.88 32.58
CA THR A 32 27.64 -32.92 33.58
C THR A 32 26.85 -31.61 33.55
N GLN A 33 26.58 -31.05 34.73
CA GLN A 33 25.85 -29.79 34.91
C GLN A 33 26.78 -28.59 34.85
N VAL A 34 26.35 -27.49 34.21
CA VAL A 34 26.66 -26.12 34.66
C VAL A 34 25.38 -25.27 34.53
N THR A 35 25.13 -24.42 35.52
CA THR A 35 23.89 -23.68 35.74
C THR A 35 23.89 -22.27 35.12
N SER A 36 22.78 -21.81 34.51
CA SER A 36 22.26 -20.44 34.75
C SER A 36 20.84 -20.22 34.18
N GLY A 37 19.99 -19.61 35.02
CA GLY A 37 18.68 -18.96 34.77
C GLY A 37 18.00 -19.01 33.41
N THR A 38 16.93 -19.81 33.29
CA THR A 38 15.86 -19.60 32.29
C THR A 38 14.58 -19.10 32.96
N LEU A 39 14.20 -17.84 32.69
CA LEU A 39 12.90 -17.30 33.10
C LEU A 39 11.77 -17.92 32.26
N LYS A 40 11.14 -18.98 32.78
CA LYS A 40 9.92 -19.56 32.20
C LYS A 40 8.71 -18.67 32.51
N MET A 41 8.27 -17.86 31.55
CA MET A 41 6.90 -17.34 31.59
C MET A 41 5.89 -18.47 31.36
N LYS A 42 4.90 -18.57 32.24
CA LYS A 42 3.79 -19.53 32.13
C LYS A 42 2.79 -19.03 31.07
N PRO A 43 2.22 -19.89 30.21
CA PRO A 43 1.11 -19.50 29.35
C PRO A 43 -0.15 -19.32 30.20
N CYS A 44 -0.62 -18.07 30.34
CA CYS A 44 -1.86 -17.79 31.06
C CYS A 44 -3.05 -17.98 30.10
N VAL A 45 -3.62 -19.19 30.10
CA VAL A 45 -4.87 -19.49 29.39
C VAL A 45 -6.02 -18.92 30.21
N ASN A 46 -6.53 -17.74 29.82
CA ASN A 46 -7.78 -17.21 30.34
C ASN A 46 -8.82 -17.10 29.22
N ASN A 47 -9.96 -17.75 29.43
CA ASN A 47 -11.11 -17.72 28.54
C ASN A 47 -11.66 -16.29 28.42
N LEU A 48 -11.48 -15.66 27.26
CA LEU A 48 -12.27 -14.50 26.86
C LEU A 48 -13.44 -14.97 25.99
N ARG A 49 -14.61 -14.42 26.30
CA ARG A 49 -15.91 -14.92 25.85
C ARG A 49 -16.08 -14.71 24.35
N LYS A 50 -16.82 -15.63 23.71
CA LYS A 50 -17.38 -15.38 22.38
C LYS A 50 -18.47 -14.31 22.50
N GLU A 51 -18.12 -13.07 22.25
CA GLU A 51 -19.08 -12.08 21.76
C GLU A 51 -18.97 -12.06 20.24
N GLY A 52 -20.03 -12.53 19.59
CA GLY A 52 -20.11 -12.63 18.14
C GLY A 52 -20.58 -11.31 17.55
N GLU A 53 -19.67 -10.36 17.37
CA GLU A 53 -19.95 -9.19 16.52
C GLU A 53 -19.99 -9.63 15.05
N SER A 54 -21.02 -9.19 14.32
CA SER A 54 -21.19 -9.54 12.91
C SER A 54 -20.08 -8.92 12.07
N LYS A 55 -19.59 -9.65 11.06
CA LYS A 55 -18.54 -9.13 10.17
C LYS A 55 -19.04 -8.01 9.26
N ASP A 56 -20.35 -7.80 9.18
CA ASP A 56 -20.99 -6.92 8.20
C ASP A 56 -21.25 -5.51 8.73
N ASP A 57 -21.23 -5.31 10.05
CA ASP A 57 -21.55 -4.00 10.65
C ASP A 57 -20.48 -2.93 10.45
N GLN A 58 -19.17 -3.27 10.48
CA GLN A 58 -18.10 -2.26 10.46
C GLN A 58 -18.06 -1.44 9.16
N LEU A 59 -18.30 -2.06 7.99
CA LEU A 59 -18.38 -1.33 6.72
C LEU A 59 -19.60 -0.40 6.72
N SER A 60 -20.72 -0.87 7.28
CA SER A 60 -21.91 -0.04 7.43
C SER A 60 -21.66 1.15 8.35
N LEU A 61 -20.90 0.97 9.44
CA LEU A 61 -20.57 2.04 10.40
C LEU A 61 -19.62 3.07 9.79
N ASP A 62 -18.58 2.64 9.09
CA ASP A 62 -17.64 3.53 8.41
C ASP A 62 -18.38 4.36 7.35
N VAL A 63 -19.20 3.72 6.51
CA VAL A 63 -20.00 4.40 5.46
C VAL A 63 -21.13 5.28 6.05
N LYS A 64 -21.77 4.87 7.16
CA LYS A 64 -22.75 5.70 7.89
C LYS A 64 -22.08 6.93 8.54
N SER A 65 -20.86 6.78 9.05
CA SER A 65 -20.11 7.89 9.67
C SER A 65 -19.71 8.98 8.66
N LEU A 66 -19.66 8.62 7.37
CA LEU A 66 -19.46 9.53 6.23
C LEU A 66 -20.78 10.13 5.70
N ASN A 67 -21.89 9.97 6.45
CA ASN A 67 -23.26 10.51 6.26
C ASN A 67 -23.77 10.72 4.81
N ILE A 68 -23.49 9.77 3.92
CA ILE A 68 -23.64 9.92 2.46
C ILE A 68 -25.10 10.18 2.00
N LYS A 69 -26.11 9.75 2.76
CA LYS A 69 -27.53 9.86 2.32
C LYS A 69 -28.05 11.29 2.28
N ASP A 70 -27.59 12.16 3.17
CA ASP A 70 -28.04 13.55 3.21
C ASP A 70 -27.33 14.43 2.17
N GLU A 71 -26.03 14.24 1.93
CA GLU A 71 -25.28 15.11 1.02
C GLU A 71 -25.54 14.82 -0.46
N ILE A 72 -25.57 13.54 -0.87
CA ILE A 72 -25.91 13.15 -2.27
C ILE A 72 -27.33 13.62 -2.66
N SER A 73 -28.23 13.79 -1.69
CA SER A 73 -29.61 14.23 -1.95
C SER A 73 -29.82 15.74 -1.82
N LYS A 74 -29.02 16.45 -1.02
CA LYS A 74 -29.17 17.90 -0.78
C LYS A 74 -28.30 18.76 -1.69
N ASP A 75 -27.13 18.30 -2.12
CA ASP A 75 -26.22 19.14 -2.91
C ASP A 75 -26.32 18.95 -4.43
N ARG A 76 -27.52 19.24 -4.98
CA ARG A 76 -27.69 19.49 -6.42
C ARG A 76 -27.29 20.93 -6.82
N ARG A 77 -26.48 21.64 -6.01
CA ARG A 77 -26.24 23.09 -6.17
C ARG A 77 -24.79 23.57 -5.98
N SER A 78 -23.84 22.71 -5.64
CA SER A 78 -22.41 23.00 -5.78
C SER A 78 -21.84 22.39 -7.07
N ASN A 79 -20.91 23.11 -7.71
CA ASN A 79 -20.19 22.63 -8.90
C ASN A 79 -19.04 21.66 -8.55
N GLY A 80 -19.22 20.82 -7.52
CA GLY A 80 -18.26 19.78 -7.17
C GLY A 80 -18.12 18.77 -8.30
N LYS A 81 -16.88 18.50 -8.74
CA LYS A 81 -16.61 17.52 -9.81
C LYS A 81 -16.80 16.10 -9.30
N GLN A 82 -18.05 15.62 -9.35
CA GLN A 82 -18.42 14.25 -9.00
C GLN A 82 -17.61 13.25 -9.83
N ALA A 83 -17.14 12.17 -9.20
CA ALA A 83 -16.40 11.10 -9.85
C ALA A 83 -17.27 10.44 -10.95
N HIS A 84 -16.72 10.30 -12.16
CA HIS A 84 -17.47 9.78 -13.31
C HIS A 84 -17.71 8.27 -13.20
N THR A 85 -18.88 7.80 -13.58
CA THR A 85 -19.12 6.37 -13.77
C THR A 85 -18.73 5.97 -15.19
N PHE A 86 -17.87 4.97 -15.32
CA PHE A 86 -17.43 4.38 -16.59
C PHE A 86 -17.94 2.95 -16.75
N THR A 87 -18.19 2.52 -17.98
CA THR A 87 -18.46 1.10 -18.27
C THR A 87 -17.16 0.31 -18.30
N PHE A 88 -17.25 -1.02 -18.13
CA PHE A 88 -16.09 -1.89 -18.26
C PHE A 88 -15.53 -1.87 -19.69
N GLU A 89 -16.41 -1.78 -20.70
CA GLU A 89 -16.02 -1.70 -22.12
C GLU A 89 -15.22 -0.44 -22.45
N GLU A 90 -15.58 0.71 -21.85
CA GLU A 90 -14.81 1.95 -21.99
C GLU A 90 -13.40 1.81 -21.43
N LEU A 91 -13.25 1.25 -20.23
CA LEU A 91 -11.95 1.06 -19.57
C LEU A 91 -11.11 -0.06 -20.23
N ALA A 92 -11.76 -1.09 -20.76
CA ALA A 92 -11.12 -2.10 -21.58
C ALA A 92 -10.58 -1.47 -22.87
N THR A 93 -11.39 -0.69 -23.59
CA THR A 93 -10.97 0.02 -24.81
C THR A 93 -9.79 0.96 -24.53
N ALA A 94 -9.89 1.77 -23.47
CA ALA A 94 -8.85 2.71 -23.04
C ALA A 94 -7.49 2.06 -22.72
N THR A 95 -7.48 0.76 -22.39
CA THR A 95 -6.27 -0.05 -22.07
C THR A 95 -5.93 -1.08 -23.17
N GLY A 96 -6.58 -1.01 -24.33
CA GLY A 96 -6.41 -1.95 -25.42
C GLY A 96 -6.77 -3.40 -25.06
N ASN A 97 -7.75 -3.59 -24.18
CA ASN A 97 -8.12 -4.81 -23.45
C ASN A 97 -7.06 -5.27 -22.43
N PHE A 98 -6.64 -4.36 -21.55
CA PHE A 98 -5.70 -4.62 -20.45
C PHE A 98 -4.38 -5.28 -20.90
N LYS A 99 -3.82 -4.78 -22.02
CA LYS A 99 -2.56 -5.32 -22.60
C LYS A 99 -1.37 -5.20 -21.64
N SER A 100 -0.40 -6.09 -21.82
CA SER A 100 0.91 -6.06 -21.13
C SER A 100 1.60 -4.71 -21.24
N ASP A 101 1.53 -4.07 -22.40
CA ASP A 101 2.25 -2.83 -22.69
C ASP A 101 1.62 -1.62 -21.98
N CYS A 102 0.38 -1.79 -21.51
CA CYS A 102 -0.31 -0.84 -20.64
C CYS A 102 -0.06 -1.12 -19.16
N PHE A 103 0.51 -2.26 -18.75
CA PHE A 103 0.68 -2.61 -17.35
C PHE A 103 1.71 -1.70 -16.65
N LEU A 104 1.32 -1.12 -15.52
CA LEU A 104 2.16 -0.25 -14.70
C LEU A 104 2.68 -0.94 -13.44
N GLY A 105 1.93 -1.91 -12.90
CA GLY A 105 2.30 -2.64 -11.70
C GLY A 105 1.14 -3.40 -11.06
N GLU A 106 1.47 -4.24 -10.09
CA GLU A 106 0.53 -5.03 -9.29
C GLU A 106 0.98 -5.02 -7.83
N GLY A 107 0.02 -4.92 -6.92
CA GLY A 107 0.26 -4.97 -5.48
C GLY A 107 -0.89 -5.66 -4.75
N GLY A 108 -0.92 -5.55 -3.42
CA GLY A 108 -2.02 -6.11 -2.61
C GLY A 108 -3.42 -5.60 -2.98
N PHE A 109 -3.49 -4.47 -3.69
CA PHE A 109 -4.69 -3.77 -4.12
C PHE A 109 -4.99 -3.95 -5.63
N GLY A 110 -4.51 -5.05 -6.22
CA GLY A 110 -4.78 -5.41 -7.62
C GLY A 110 -3.81 -4.80 -8.64
N LYS A 111 -4.24 -4.80 -9.91
CA LYS A 111 -3.42 -4.47 -11.08
C LYS A 111 -3.70 -3.07 -11.60
N VAL A 112 -2.65 -2.32 -11.93
CA VAL A 112 -2.76 -0.96 -12.47
C VAL A 112 -2.29 -0.93 -13.92
N TYR A 113 -3.09 -0.31 -14.78
CA TYR A 113 -2.81 -0.14 -16.20
C TYR A 113 -2.86 1.35 -16.59
N LYS A 114 -1.98 1.77 -17.49
CA LYS A 114 -2.08 3.04 -18.19
C LYS A 114 -3.16 2.93 -19.27
N GLY A 115 -4.09 3.87 -19.26
CA GLY A 115 -5.07 4.04 -20.33
C GLY A 115 -5.08 5.44 -20.91
N HIS A 116 -5.83 5.62 -21.99
CA HIS A 116 -6.17 6.92 -22.54
C HIS A 116 -7.70 7.00 -22.72
N LEU A 117 -8.32 8.04 -22.16
CA LEU A 117 -9.76 8.26 -22.27
C LEU A 117 -10.04 9.31 -23.34
N ASP A 118 -10.40 8.86 -24.55
CA ASP A 118 -10.65 9.72 -25.72
C ASP A 118 -11.66 10.84 -25.43
N LYS A 119 -12.74 10.53 -24.69
CA LYS A 119 -13.81 11.48 -24.33
C LYS A 119 -13.32 12.75 -23.61
N ILE A 120 -12.20 12.65 -22.88
CA ILE A 120 -11.58 13.75 -22.14
C ILE A 120 -10.14 14.02 -22.60
N ASN A 121 -9.68 13.34 -23.66
CA ASN A 121 -8.31 13.38 -24.20
C ASN A 121 -7.21 13.31 -23.12
N GLN A 122 -7.36 12.41 -22.15
CA GLN A 122 -6.51 12.35 -20.96
C GLN A 122 -5.89 10.97 -20.75
N ALA A 123 -4.59 10.93 -20.46
CA ALA A 123 -3.91 9.73 -19.96
C ALA A 123 -4.28 9.47 -18.50
N VAL A 124 -4.63 8.23 -18.18
CA VAL A 124 -5.14 7.81 -16.87
C VAL A 124 -4.43 6.57 -16.33
N ALA A 125 -4.49 6.37 -15.02
CA ALA A 125 -4.18 5.10 -14.38
C ALA A 125 -5.49 4.40 -14.01
N ILE A 126 -5.67 3.15 -14.46
CA ILE A 126 -6.84 2.31 -14.23
C ILE A 126 -6.43 1.15 -13.33
N LYS A 127 -6.85 1.18 -12.06
CA LYS A 127 -6.61 0.14 -11.05
C LYS A 127 -7.79 -0.82 -11.07
N GLN A 128 -7.55 -2.07 -11.45
CA GLN A 128 -8.50 -3.18 -11.36
C GLN A 128 -8.25 -3.94 -10.05
N LEU A 129 -9.19 -3.84 -9.13
CA LEU A 129 -9.14 -4.55 -7.84
C LEU A 129 -9.41 -6.05 -8.04
N ASP A 130 -8.87 -6.89 -7.14
CA ASP A 130 -9.07 -8.34 -7.22
C ASP A 130 -10.56 -8.69 -6.98
N ARG A 131 -11.09 -9.51 -7.88
CA ARG A 131 -12.51 -9.89 -7.97
C ARG A 131 -12.91 -10.89 -6.86
N ASN A 132 -11.96 -11.62 -6.30
CA ASN A 132 -12.22 -12.77 -5.44
C ASN A 132 -12.21 -12.46 -3.94
N GLY A 133 -11.92 -11.21 -3.55
CA GLY A 133 -11.72 -10.82 -2.15
C GLY A 133 -12.79 -9.87 -1.61
N VAL A 134 -13.45 -10.25 -0.50
CA VAL A 134 -14.29 -9.32 0.31
C VAL A 134 -13.52 -8.05 0.70
N GLN A 135 -12.19 -8.17 0.86
CA GLN A 135 -11.28 -7.06 1.15
C GLN A 135 -11.25 -6.03 -0.01
N GLY A 136 -11.13 -6.47 -1.26
CA GLY A 136 -11.08 -5.58 -2.43
C GLY A 136 -12.36 -4.77 -2.64
N ILE A 137 -13.53 -5.33 -2.30
CA ILE A 137 -14.80 -4.59 -2.30
C ILE A 137 -14.82 -3.50 -1.22
N ARG A 138 -14.25 -3.77 -0.03
CA ARG A 138 -14.14 -2.75 1.03
C ARG A 138 -13.18 -1.63 0.63
N GLU A 139 -12.03 -1.99 0.07
CA GLU A 139 -11.03 -1.04 -0.43
C GLU A 139 -11.61 -0.16 -1.55
N PHE A 140 -12.37 -0.73 -2.49
CA PHE A 140 -13.12 0.03 -3.50
C PHE A 140 -14.03 1.08 -2.87
N VAL A 141 -14.89 0.67 -1.93
CA VAL A 141 -15.88 1.58 -1.32
C VAL A 141 -15.19 2.68 -0.51
N VAL A 142 -14.17 2.34 0.30
CA VAL A 142 -13.39 3.33 1.05
C VAL A 142 -12.73 4.32 0.09
N GLU A 143 -12.05 3.84 -0.95
CA GLU A 143 -11.30 4.70 -1.86
C GLU A 143 -12.21 5.60 -2.70
N VAL A 144 -13.35 5.11 -3.18
CA VAL A 144 -14.37 5.93 -3.86
C VAL A 144 -14.91 7.02 -2.92
N VAL A 145 -15.29 6.68 -1.69
CA VAL A 145 -15.89 7.67 -0.77
C VAL A 145 -14.86 8.70 -0.31
N THR A 146 -13.68 8.27 0.11
CA THR A 146 -12.62 9.19 0.58
C THR A 146 -12.18 10.14 -0.54
N LEU A 147 -11.97 9.66 -1.77
CA LEU A 147 -11.52 10.52 -2.87
C LEU A 147 -12.64 11.28 -3.59
N SER A 148 -13.92 10.94 -3.37
CA SER A 148 -15.03 11.77 -3.84
C SER A 148 -15.24 13.02 -2.97
N LEU A 149 -14.74 13.01 -1.73
CA LEU A 149 -14.81 14.13 -0.78
C LEU A 149 -13.52 14.96 -0.71
N ALA A 150 -12.41 14.45 -1.27
CA ALA A 150 -11.10 15.08 -1.19
C ALA A 150 -10.71 15.80 -2.49
N ASP A 151 -10.32 17.08 -2.40
CA ASP A 151 -9.68 17.82 -3.49
C ASP A 151 -8.49 18.63 -2.94
N HIS A 152 -7.29 18.09 -3.07
CA HIS A 152 -6.06 18.70 -2.56
C HIS A 152 -4.88 18.41 -3.50
N PRO A 153 -3.99 19.39 -3.81
CA PRO A 153 -2.91 19.22 -4.78
C PRO A 153 -1.90 18.12 -4.45
N ASN A 154 -1.81 17.66 -3.20
CA ASN A 154 -0.94 16.54 -2.81
C ASN A 154 -1.67 15.21 -2.55
N LEU A 155 -2.91 15.06 -3.05
CA LEU A 155 -3.60 13.77 -3.15
C LEU A 155 -3.84 13.43 -4.62
N VAL A 156 -3.82 12.14 -4.97
CA VAL A 156 -4.12 11.67 -6.33
C VAL A 156 -5.61 11.79 -6.60
N LYS A 157 -5.96 12.48 -7.68
CA LYS A 157 -7.33 12.73 -8.09
C LYS A 157 -7.98 11.47 -8.68
N LEU A 158 -9.06 11.02 -8.05
CA LEU A 158 -10.01 10.08 -8.66
C LEU A 158 -10.80 10.82 -9.75
N ILE A 159 -10.70 10.35 -10.99
CA ILE A 159 -11.47 10.85 -12.14
C ILE A 159 -12.84 10.16 -12.17
N GLY A 160 -12.87 8.88 -11.81
CA GLY A 160 -14.07 8.06 -11.84
C GLY A 160 -13.83 6.60 -11.46
N PHE A 161 -14.86 5.78 -11.63
CA PHE A 161 -14.84 4.36 -11.29
C PHE A 161 -15.76 3.53 -12.21
N CYS A 162 -15.57 2.22 -12.22
CA CYS A 162 -16.50 1.24 -12.81
C CYS A 162 -16.94 0.25 -11.74
N ALA A 163 -18.24 -0.05 -11.71
CA ALA A 163 -18.90 -0.93 -10.74
C ALA A 163 -19.87 -1.94 -11.40
N GLU A 164 -19.63 -2.31 -12.66
CA GLU A 164 -20.52 -3.20 -13.43
C GLU A 164 -20.37 -4.67 -13.01
N GLY A 165 -21.45 -5.27 -12.49
CA GLY A 165 -21.43 -6.64 -11.99
C GLY A 165 -20.37 -6.82 -10.89
N ASP A 166 -19.40 -7.70 -11.12
CA ASP A 166 -18.25 -7.94 -10.24
C ASP A 166 -17.01 -7.10 -10.59
N GLN A 167 -17.07 -6.25 -11.62
CA GLN A 167 -15.97 -5.36 -11.99
C GLN A 167 -15.84 -4.21 -10.99
N ARG A 168 -14.68 -4.06 -10.36
CA ARG A 168 -14.34 -2.93 -9.50
C ARG A 168 -13.07 -2.29 -10.03
N LEU A 169 -13.21 -1.16 -10.72
CA LEU A 169 -12.08 -0.42 -11.28
C LEU A 169 -12.13 1.04 -10.82
N LEU A 170 -10.96 1.60 -10.54
CA LEU A 170 -10.76 2.99 -10.14
C LEU A 170 -9.90 3.69 -11.20
N VAL A 171 -10.29 4.90 -11.58
CA VAL A 171 -9.66 5.68 -12.64
C VAL A 171 -9.09 6.96 -12.05
N TYR A 172 -7.78 7.14 -12.15
CA TYR A 172 -7.05 8.28 -11.60
C TYR A 172 -6.32 9.07 -12.68
N GLU A 173 -5.91 10.28 -12.34
CA GLU A 173 -4.87 10.97 -13.11
C GLU A 173 -3.60 10.10 -13.25
N TYR A 174 -2.99 10.10 -14.43
CA TYR A 174 -1.74 9.38 -14.65
C TYR A 174 -0.55 10.15 -14.04
N MET A 175 0.25 9.47 -13.22
CA MET A 175 1.42 10.05 -12.54
C MET A 175 2.71 9.65 -13.28
N PRO A 176 3.26 10.52 -14.16
CA PRO A 176 4.24 10.11 -15.17
C PRO A 176 5.59 9.64 -14.64
N LEU A 177 5.97 10.02 -13.41
CA LEU A 177 7.24 9.60 -12.83
C LEU A 177 7.12 8.36 -11.92
N GLY A 178 5.92 7.79 -11.73
CA GLY A 178 5.69 6.63 -10.86
C GLY A 178 5.80 6.93 -9.37
N SER A 179 6.06 5.92 -8.55
CA SER A 179 6.21 6.06 -7.09
C SER A 179 7.56 6.66 -6.68
N LEU A 180 7.62 7.28 -5.50
CA LEU A 180 8.86 7.73 -4.86
C LEU A 180 9.83 6.56 -4.64
N GLU A 181 9.31 5.36 -4.34
CA GLU A 181 10.09 4.13 -4.21
C GLU A 181 11.02 3.90 -5.41
N ASN A 182 10.51 4.07 -6.64
CA ASN A 182 11.24 3.90 -7.90
C ASN A 182 12.37 4.94 -8.13
N HIS A 183 12.45 5.98 -7.30
CA HIS A 183 13.48 7.03 -7.38
C HIS A 183 14.44 7.03 -6.19
N LEU A 184 14.14 6.26 -5.14
CA LEU A 184 15.03 6.04 -4.00
C LEU A 184 15.76 4.70 -4.10
N HIS A 185 15.08 3.66 -4.58
CA HIS A 185 15.51 2.28 -4.46
C HIS A 185 15.76 1.62 -5.81
N ASP A 186 16.75 0.71 -5.87
CA ASP A 186 17.12 -0.06 -7.08
C ASP A 186 17.29 0.81 -8.35
N ILE A 187 17.79 2.05 -8.19
CA ILE A 187 17.89 3.07 -9.23
C ILE A 187 18.79 2.57 -10.39
N PRO A 188 18.29 2.54 -11.65
CA PRO A 188 19.10 2.12 -12.80
C PRO A 188 20.34 3.02 -13.01
N PRO A 189 21.50 2.49 -13.45
CA PRO A 189 22.73 3.28 -13.60
C PRO A 189 22.65 4.51 -14.51
N ILE A 190 21.68 4.53 -15.44
CA ILE A 190 21.41 5.64 -16.36
C ILE A 190 20.57 6.77 -15.73
N ARG A 191 19.98 6.55 -14.54
CA ARG A 191 19.07 7.48 -13.87
C ARG A 191 19.79 8.15 -12.69
N GLN A 192 19.76 9.48 -12.65
CA GLN A 192 20.27 10.22 -11.50
C GLN A 192 19.35 10.02 -10.29
N ALA A 193 19.94 9.81 -9.11
CA ALA A 193 19.19 9.80 -7.85
C ALA A 193 18.66 11.20 -7.52
N LEU A 194 17.53 11.27 -6.80
CA LEU A 194 16.94 12.54 -6.37
C LEU A 194 17.94 13.36 -5.55
N ASP A 195 18.08 14.64 -5.89
CA ASP A 195 18.84 15.61 -5.11
C ASP A 195 18.11 15.96 -3.80
N TRP A 196 18.84 16.58 -2.87
CA TRP A 196 18.32 16.92 -1.54
C TRP A 196 17.10 17.86 -1.57
N ASN A 197 17.10 18.88 -2.42
CA ASN A 197 15.99 19.84 -2.49
C ASN A 197 14.74 19.18 -3.05
N THR A 198 14.89 18.31 -4.06
CA THR A 198 13.77 17.51 -4.56
C THR A 198 13.22 16.55 -3.50
N ARG A 199 14.08 15.88 -2.72
CA ARG A 199 13.65 15.03 -1.58
C ARG A 199 12.87 15.84 -0.54
N MET A 200 13.34 17.04 -0.17
CA MET A 200 12.65 17.91 0.79
C MET A 200 11.33 18.47 0.25
N LYS A 201 11.26 18.80 -1.04
CA LYS A 201 9.99 19.15 -1.73
C LYS A 201 8.98 18.01 -1.64
N ILE A 202 9.43 16.78 -1.85
CA ILE A 202 8.59 15.58 -1.77
C ILE A 202 8.09 15.36 -0.32
N ALA A 203 8.98 15.44 0.67
CA ALA A 203 8.61 15.37 2.09
C ALA A 203 7.55 16.41 2.47
N ALA A 204 7.77 17.68 2.10
CA ALA A 204 6.85 18.78 2.42
C ALA A 204 5.48 18.62 1.74
N GLY A 205 5.43 18.16 0.49
CA GLY A 205 4.16 17.91 -0.19
C GLY A 205 3.41 16.69 0.37
N ALA A 206 4.12 15.62 0.72
CA ALA A 206 3.52 14.46 1.40
C ALA A 206 2.95 14.85 2.78
N ALA A 207 3.66 15.69 3.54
CA ALA A 207 3.18 16.23 4.82
C ALA A 207 1.89 17.04 4.64
N LYS A 208 1.81 17.93 3.65
CA LYS A 208 0.58 18.69 3.33
C LYS A 208 -0.59 17.80 2.96
N GLY A 209 -0.34 16.75 2.17
CA GLY A 209 -1.36 15.74 1.85
C GLY A 209 -1.91 15.05 3.11
N LEU A 210 -1.04 14.75 4.07
CA LEU A 210 -1.44 14.12 5.33
C LEU A 210 -2.15 15.11 6.28
N GLU A 211 -1.66 16.35 6.36
CA GLU A 211 -2.28 17.45 7.12
C GLU A 211 -3.72 17.71 6.68
N TYR A 212 -3.96 17.80 5.36
CA TYR A 212 -5.30 17.93 4.79
C TYR A 212 -6.23 16.80 5.24
N LEU A 213 -5.77 15.54 5.20
CA LEU A 213 -6.56 14.38 5.63
C LEU A 213 -6.88 14.40 7.13
N HIS A 214 -5.95 14.89 7.97
CA HIS A 214 -6.10 14.90 9.42
C HIS A 214 -6.91 16.09 9.94
N ASN A 215 -6.76 17.26 9.33
CA ASN A 215 -7.19 18.55 9.89
C ASN A 215 -8.24 19.30 9.05
N GLU A 216 -8.28 19.09 7.72
CA GLU A 216 -9.16 19.84 6.80
C GLU A 216 -10.36 19.01 6.33
N MET A 217 -10.18 17.69 6.12
CA MET A 217 -11.26 16.75 5.85
C MET A 217 -12.22 16.67 7.05
N ASN A 218 -13.54 16.71 6.76
CA ASN A 218 -14.58 16.49 7.76
C ASN A 218 -15.55 15.38 7.27
N PRO A 219 -15.63 14.23 7.97
CA PRO A 219 -14.85 13.86 9.15
C PRO A 219 -13.36 13.61 8.81
N PRO A 220 -12.45 13.78 9.78
CA PRO A 220 -11.02 13.60 9.56
C PRO A 220 -10.68 12.14 9.25
N ILE A 221 -9.66 11.92 8.42
CA ILE A 221 -9.29 10.62 7.86
C ILE A 221 -7.89 10.22 8.31
N ILE A 222 -7.75 9.01 8.84
CA ILE A 222 -6.48 8.33 9.07
C ILE A 222 -6.14 7.53 7.81
N TYR A 223 -4.98 7.76 7.23
CA TYR A 223 -4.58 7.24 5.92
C TYR A 223 -4.01 5.81 5.99
N ARG A 224 -3.33 5.46 7.10
CA ARG A 224 -2.99 4.11 7.56
C ARG A 224 -1.95 3.31 6.76
N ASP A 225 -1.67 3.64 5.50
CA ASP A 225 -0.66 2.93 4.68
C ASP A 225 0.33 3.88 3.98
N LEU A 226 0.89 4.82 4.74
CA LEU A 226 1.92 5.75 4.25
C LEU A 226 3.29 5.08 4.11
N LYS A 227 3.81 5.09 2.89
CA LYS A 227 5.08 4.47 2.46
C LYS A 227 5.54 5.07 1.14
N CYS A 228 6.81 4.88 0.77
CA CYS A 228 7.35 5.42 -0.49
C CYS A 228 6.67 4.88 -1.75
N SER A 229 6.08 3.68 -1.74
CA SER A 229 5.34 3.14 -2.90
C SER A 229 4.03 3.91 -3.17
N ASN A 230 3.43 4.50 -2.13
CA ASN A 230 2.11 5.16 -2.19
C ASN A 230 2.21 6.69 -2.31
N ILE A 231 3.43 7.22 -2.46
CA ILE A 231 3.68 8.62 -2.82
C ILE A 231 4.04 8.62 -4.31
N LEU A 232 3.10 9.03 -5.17
CA LEU A 232 3.32 9.12 -6.61
C LEU A 232 3.86 10.50 -7.00
N LEU A 233 4.69 10.55 -8.05
CA LEU A 233 5.38 11.74 -8.50
C LEU A 233 4.88 12.19 -9.87
N GLY A 234 4.38 13.42 -9.92
CA GLY A 234 3.96 14.12 -11.13
C GLY A 234 5.13 14.82 -11.82
N GLU A 235 4.83 15.61 -12.84
CA GLU A 235 5.83 16.48 -13.48
C GLU A 235 6.50 17.40 -12.45
N GLY A 236 7.79 17.69 -12.66
CA GLY A 236 8.60 18.46 -11.71
C GLY A 236 8.72 17.82 -10.32
N HIS A 237 8.54 16.50 -10.20
CA HIS A 237 8.54 15.74 -8.94
C HIS A 237 7.51 16.26 -7.91
N HIS A 238 6.34 16.70 -8.37
CA HIS A 238 5.26 17.09 -7.47
C HIS A 238 4.63 15.85 -6.81
N PRO A 239 4.65 15.70 -5.48
CA PRO A 239 4.19 14.49 -4.81
C PRO A 239 2.67 14.46 -4.61
N LYS A 240 2.08 13.27 -4.73
CA LYS A 240 0.67 13.01 -4.39
C LYS A 240 0.52 11.68 -3.66
N LEU A 241 -0.23 11.66 -2.55
CA LEU A 241 -0.61 10.42 -1.86
C LEU A 241 -1.65 9.66 -2.71
N SER A 242 -1.48 8.35 -2.85
CA SER A 242 -2.36 7.44 -3.62
C SER A 242 -2.89 6.30 -2.76
N ASP A 243 -3.73 5.41 -3.31
CA ASP A 243 -4.05 4.11 -2.70
C ASP A 243 -4.70 4.21 -1.31
N PHE A 244 -5.93 4.72 -1.29
CA PHE A 244 -6.68 5.04 -0.06
C PHE A 244 -7.51 3.86 0.47
N GLY A 245 -7.39 2.66 -0.11
CA GLY A 245 -8.24 1.51 0.22
C GLY A 245 -8.22 1.08 1.70
N LEU A 246 -7.16 1.39 2.45
CA LEU A 246 -7.04 1.10 3.89
C LEU A 246 -7.44 2.28 4.80
N ALA A 247 -7.73 3.45 4.24
CA ALA A 247 -8.07 4.65 4.99
C ALA A 247 -9.29 4.44 5.89
N LYS A 248 -9.37 5.20 6.98
CA LYS A 248 -10.46 5.07 7.95
C LYS A 248 -10.79 6.42 8.56
N VAL A 249 -12.08 6.66 8.81
CA VAL A 249 -12.53 7.82 9.59
C VAL A 249 -11.86 7.79 10.96
N GLY A 250 -11.30 8.92 11.36
CA GLY A 250 -10.63 9.11 12.64
C GLY A 250 -11.59 9.03 13.84
N PRO A 251 -11.06 9.04 15.06
CA PRO A 251 -11.91 9.07 16.25
C PRO A 251 -12.76 10.35 16.29
N SER A 252 -13.98 10.23 16.81
CA SER A 252 -14.95 11.33 16.90
C SER A 252 -15.53 11.43 18.31
N GLY A 253 -15.90 12.64 18.74
CA GLY A 253 -16.32 12.91 20.11
C GLY A 253 -15.18 12.63 21.10
N ASP A 254 -15.49 12.03 22.25
CA ASP A 254 -14.52 11.76 23.32
C ASP A 254 -13.60 10.55 23.05
N LYS A 255 -13.66 9.94 21.86
CA LYS A 255 -12.80 8.81 21.50
C LYS A 255 -11.37 9.27 21.26
N THR A 256 -10.39 8.54 21.79
CA THR A 256 -8.96 8.81 21.58
C THR A 256 -8.37 8.02 20.40
N HIS A 257 -9.05 6.96 19.96
CA HIS A 257 -8.56 6.02 18.96
C HIS A 257 -9.73 5.31 18.26
N VAL A 258 -9.40 4.60 17.18
CA VAL A 258 -10.30 3.74 16.44
C VAL A 258 -9.83 2.30 16.58
N SER A 259 -10.56 1.50 17.37
CA SER A 259 -10.31 0.06 17.49
C SER A 259 -10.59 -0.62 16.16
N THR A 260 -9.58 -1.28 15.59
CA THR A 260 -9.70 -1.90 14.26
C THR A 260 -8.67 -3.02 14.10
N ARG A 261 -8.91 -3.95 13.18
CA ARG A 261 -7.90 -4.95 12.79
C ARG A 261 -6.61 -4.25 12.39
N VAL A 262 -5.45 -4.76 12.81
CA VAL A 262 -4.14 -4.27 12.35
C VAL A 262 -4.03 -4.52 10.84
N MET A 263 -3.83 -3.43 10.08
CA MET A 263 -3.59 -3.41 8.63
C MET A 263 -2.60 -2.29 8.31
N GLY A 264 -1.93 -2.37 7.16
CA GLY A 264 -0.87 -1.46 6.74
C GLY A 264 0.45 -2.21 6.53
N THR A 265 1.45 -1.53 5.98
CA THR A 265 2.69 -2.17 5.52
C THR A 265 3.70 -2.39 6.65
N TYR A 266 4.26 -3.60 6.72
CA TYR A 266 5.32 -3.95 7.67
C TYR A 266 6.57 -3.08 7.46
N GLY A 267 7.17 -2.61 8.55
CA GLY A 267 8.25 -1.60 8.54
C GLY A 267 7.76 -0.16 8.69
N TYR A 268 6.55 0.15 8.22
CA TYR A 268 5.92 1.48 8.37
C TYR A 268 4.89 1.50 9.52
N CYS A 269 4.25 0.37 9.83
CA CYS A 269 3.24 0.28 10.87
C CYS A 269 3.77 0.67 12.27
N ALA A 270 3.10 1.61 12.94
CA ALA A 270 3.45 2.06 14.28
C ALA A 270 3.38 0.92 15.33
N PRO A 271 4.34 0.82 16.26
CA PRO A 271 4.46 -0.31 17.18
C PRO A 271 3.25 -0.42 18.13
N ASP A 272 2.77 0.70 18.68
CA ASP A 272 1.63 0.70 19.60
C ASP A 272 0.35 0.25 18.88
N TYR A 273 0.14 0.69 17.63
CA TYR A 273 -0.99 0.23 16.80
C TYR A 273 -0.87 -1.26 16.47
N ALA A 274 0.31 -1.73 16.08
CA ALA A 274 0.57 -3.15 15.80
C ALA A 274 0.33 -4.06 17.03
N MET A 275 0.61 -3.56 18.24
CA MET A 275 0.42 -4.28 19.50
C MET A 275 -1.03 -4.23 20.02
N THR A 276 -1.73 -3.11 19.85
CA THR A 276 -3.03 -2.86 20.53
C THR A 276 -4.25 -2.89 19.60
N GLY A 277 -4.07 -2.72 18.29
CA GLY A 277 -5.18 -2.50 17.35
C GLY A 277 -5.83 -1.10 17.45
N GLN A 278 -5.28 -0.20 18.29
CA GLN A 278 -5.78 1.17 18.45
C GLN A 278 -5.16 2.08 17.38
N LEU A 279 -5.94 2.40 16.34
CA LEU A 279 -5.51 3.28 15.26
C LEU A 279 -5.71 4.75 15.65
N THR A 280 -4.71 5.60 15.41
CA THR A 280 -4.76 7.05 15.70
C THR A 280 -4.07 7.85 14.59
N PHE A 281 -4.29 9.17 14.54
CA PHE A 281 -3.52 10.06 13.65
C PHE A 281 -2.00 9.93 13.85
N LYS A 282 -1.54 9.64 15.07
CA LYS A 282 -0.11 9.42 15.37
C LYS A 282 0.46 8.16 14.71
N SER A 283 -0.38 7.20 14.34
CA SER A 283 0.03 6.04 13.54
C SER A 283 0.54 6.45 12.15
N ASP A 284 -0.09 7.45 11.52
CA ASP A 284 0.39 7.99 10.24
C ASP A 284 1.65 8.85 10.42
N ILE A 285 1.75 9.62 11.51
CA ILE A 285 2.95 10.43 11.81
C ILE A 285 4.19 9.53 12.00
N TYR A 286 4.03 8.36 12.63
CA TYR A 286 5.10 7.36 12.71
C TYR A 286 5.50 6.87 11.30
N SER A 287 4.51 6.48 10.47
CA SER A 287 4.74 6.03 9.09
C SER A 287 5.43 7.10 8.23
N PHE A 288 5.06 8.39 8.41
CA PHE A 288 5.73 9.52 7.77
C PHE A 288 7.19 9.65 8.25
N GLY A 289 7.45 9.44 9.53
CA GLY A 289 8.81 9.36 10.08
C GLY A 289 9.67 8.30 9.36
N VAL A 290 9.11 7.13 9.05
CA VAL A 290 9.81 6.10 8.27
C VAL A 290 10.11 6.58 6.84
N VAL A 291 9.15 7.23 6.16
CA VAL A 291 9.36 7.84 4.83
C VAL A 291 10.47 8.91 4.86
N LEU A 292 10.56 9.72 5.93
CA LEU A 292 11.64 10.68 6.10
C LEU A 292 13.00 9.99 6.26
N LEU A 293 13.08 8.88 6.99
CA LEU A 293 14.31 8.08 7.09
C LEU A 293 14.72 7.48 5.74
N GLU A 294 13.79 7.00 4.92
CA GLU A 294 14.10 6.51 3.57
C GLU A 294 14.59 7.65 2.65
N LEU A 295 13.94 8.82 2.71
CA LEU A 295 14.38 10.02 1.98
C LEU A 295 15.78 10.48 2.38
N ILE A 296 16.12 10.46 3.68
CA ILE A 296 17.43 10.87 4.18
C ILE A 296 18.51 9.84 3.82
N THR A 297 18.24 8.55 4.04
CA THR A 297 19.27 7.49 3.99
C THR A 297 19.40 6.79 2.65
N GLY A 298 18.36 6.82 1.80
CA GLY A 298 18.26 5.99 0.60
C GLY A 298 18.20 4.47 0.89
N ARG A 299 17.95 4.05 2.13
CA ARG A 299 17.73 2.65 2.51
C ARG A 299 16.24 2.33 2.48
N LYS A 300 15.86 1.09 2.16
CA LYS A 300 14.48 0.61 2.28
C LYS A 300 14.06 0.51 3.75
N ALA A 301 12.79 0.77 4.06
CA ALA A 301 12.21 0.54 5.38
C ALA A 301 12.45 -0.89 5.91
N ILE A 302 12.35 -1.89 5.01
CA ILE A 302 12.74 -3.29 5.24
C ILE A 302 13.65 -3.74 4.08
N ASP A 303 14.87 -4.20 4.37
CA ASP A 303 15.79 -4.75 3.38
C ASP A 303 16.32 -6.13 3.82
N GLN A 304 15.78 -7.19 3.20
CA GLN A 304 16.20 -8.57 3.46
C GLN A 304 17.61 -8.89 2.94
N ARG A 305 18.20 -8.04 2.10
CA ARG A 305 19.58 -8.19 1.58
C ARG A 305 20.63 -7.74 2.61
N LYS A 306 20.22 -7.08 3.70
CA LYS A 306 21.10 -6.61 4.78
C LYS A 306 21.36 -7.69 5.83
N GLU A 307 22.43 -7.48 6.60
CA GLU A 307 22.80 -8.33 7.73
C GLU A 307 21.73 -8.29 8.84
N ARG A 308 21.70 -9.35 9.66
CA ARG A 308 20.75 -9.47 10.79
C ARG A 308 20.97 -8.31 11.77
N GLY A 309 19.91 -7.53 11.99
CA GLY A 309 19.95 -6.29 12.78
C GLY A 309 19.82 -5.03 11.93
N GLU A 310 20.38 -5.01 10.71
CA GLU A 310 20.25 -3.88 9.77
C GLU A 310 19.00 -3.98 8.87
N GLN A 311 18.30 -5.12 8.87
CA GLN A 311 17.17 -5.38 7.96
C GLN A 311 15.94 -4.48 8.16
N ASN A 312 15.82 -3.80 9.31
CA ASN A 312 14.74 -2.87 9.61
C ASN A 312 15.33 -1.47 9.84
N LEU A 313 14.92 -0.51 9.02
CA LEU A 313 15.47 0.85 9.03
C LEU A 313 15.29 1.54 10.39
N VAL A 314 14.13 1.39 11.03
CA VAL A 314 13.81 2.02 12.32
C VAL A 314 14.58 1.37 13.48
N ALA A 315 14.95 0.09 13.36
CA ALA A 315 15.83 -0.57 14.32
C ALA A 315 17.30 -0.14 14.14
N TRP A 316 17.73 0.11 12.90
CA TRP A 316 19.11 0.47 12.55
C TRP A 316 19.49 1.93 12.90
N VAL A 317 18.54 2.87 12.88
CA VAL A 317 18.81 4.31 13.19
C VAL A 317 18.91 4.61 14.70
N LYS A 318 18.64 3.63 15.58
CA LYS A 318 18.58 3.80 17.04
C LYS A 318 19.93 3.77 17.74
#